data_AF-C0E385-F1
#
_entry.id   AF-C0E385-F1
#
_cell.length_a   1.000
_cell.length_b   1.000
_cell.length_c   1.000
_cell.angle_alpha   90.00
_cell.angle_beta   90.00
_cell.angle_gamma   90.00
#
_symmetry.space_group_name_H-M   'P 1'
#
loop_
_entity.id
_entity.type
_entity.pdbx_description
1 polymer ?
#
loop_
_entity_poly.entity_id
_entity_poly.type
_entity_poly.pdbx_seq_one_letter_code
_entity_poly.pdbx_strand_id
1 'polypeptide(L)'
;MSLTRELNKKQSPFRQLVEGCTPALAIAGGRSPEGKRVAERLGFYDLVKARSLAPLPDGVTDARRHSPTVGMAFDIRTRMMLGKFEPRRSASAMGMDVFNHLLAPLLPNGQHISDVLGDAFLEAERLTRDGDDVDQDYASIVFTWCESLYRAGGRAIRSSLGERLSAARNVDEVYDSIPPLMLEDIARLRIVNQRQIKHWHLRMRHGALPILLRRLLSRRRRRRLVHRQHPLRLQGQGHHHSAVGAESLHAAPGLPHPRSRQRLPGRAHRHLVTTTGDSQNLGHRRDSW
;
A
#
# COMPACT_ATOMS: atom_id res chain seq x y z
N MET A 1 -1.00 6.58 0.56
CA MET A 1 -2.23 6.36 1.38
C MET A 1 -1.95 5.22 2.35
N SER A 2 -2.09 5.39 3.67
CA SER A 2 -1.91 4.28 4.62
C SER A 2 -3.27 3.67 4.99
N LEU A 3 -3.30 2.34 5.09
CA LEU A 3 -4.47 1.60 5.57
C LEU A 3 -4.93 2.14 6.94
N THR A 4 -3.98 2.45 7.83
CA THR A 4 -4.27 3.08 9.13
C THR A 4 -5.02 4.41 8.99
N ARG A 5 -4.63 5.28 8.04
CA ARG A 5 -5.32 6.56 7.80
C ARG A 5 -6.74 6.33 7.27
N GLU A 6 -6.94 5.38 6.38
CA GLU A 6 -8.27 5.04 5.87
C GLU A 6 -9.15 4.41 6.95
N LEU A 7 -8.62 3.51 7.77
CA LEU A 7 -9.35 2.93 8.91
C LEU A 7 -9.65 3.97 10.02
N ASN A 8 -8.81 5.00 10.19
CA ASN A 8 -9.06 6.06 11.17
C ASN A 8 -10.15 7.04 10.73
N LYS A 9 -10.37 7.22 9.43
CA LYS A 9 -11.45 8.09 8.92
C LYS A 9 -12.79 7.37 8.96
N LYS A 10 -13.71 7.84 9.82
CA LYS A 10 -15.08 7.28 9.92
C LYS A 10 -15.82 7.21 8.59
N GLN A 11 -15.58 8.17 7.70
CA GLN A 11 -16.23 8.25 6.38
C GLN A 11 -15.48 7.50 5.28
N SER A 12 -14.36 6.82 5.58
CA SER A 12 -13.65 6.07 4.55
C SER A 12 -14.52 4.93 4.04
N PRO A 13 -14.72 4.78 2.73
CA PRO A 13 -15.39 3.62 2.15
C PRO A 13 -14.69 2.31 2.54
N PHE A 14 -13.37 2.36 2.76
CA PHE A 14 -12.60 1.20 3.19
C PHE A 14 -12.92 0.81 4.64
N ARG A 15 -13.03 1.80 5.53
CA ARG A 15 -13.46 1.56 6.92
C ARG A 15 -14.87 0.98 6.95
N GLN A 16 -15.81 1.59 6.23
CA GLN A 16 -17.20 1.11 6.17
C GLN A 16 -17.29 -0.32 5.61
N LEU A 17 -16.47 -0.65 4.61
CA LEU A 17 -16.38 -2.01 4.08
C LEU A 17 -15.90 -3.00 5.15
N VAL A 18 -14.84 -2.67 5.89
CA VAL A 18 -14.32 -3.54 6.97
C VAL A 18 -15.34 -3.68 8.09
N GLU A 19 -15.95 -2.57 8.52
CA GLU A 19 -16.98 -2.57 9.57
C GLU A 19 -18.22 -3.36 9.16
N GLY A 20 -18.61 -3.32 7.89
CA GLY A 20 -19.73 -4.10 7.36
C GLY A 20 -19.43 -5.58 7.12
N CYS A 21 -18.19 -5.93 6.75
CA CYS A 21 -17.80 -7.32 6.52
C CYS A 21 -17.49 -8.07 7.82
N THR A 22 -16.91 -7.39 8.80
CA THR A 22 -16.50 -7.99 10.09
C THR A 22 -16.87 -7.06 11.26
N PRO A 23 -18.16 -6.97 11.63
CA PRO A 23 -18.61 -6.11 12.72
C PRO A 23 -17.92 -6.37 14.06
N ALA A 24 -17.62 -7.64 14.36
CA ALA A 24 -16.86 -8.01 15.57
C ALA A 24 -15.45 -7.41 15.58
N LEU A 25 -14.78 -7.36 14.42
CA LEU A 25 -13.44 -6.77 14.30
C LEU A 25 -13.49 -5.24 14.50
N ALA A 26 -14.53 -4.61 13.97
CA ALA A 26 -14.76 -3.17 14.15
C ALA A 26 -14.98 -2.79 15.61
N ILE A 27 -15.81 -3.56 16.32
CA ILE A 27 -16.07 -3.35 17.76
C ILE A 27 -14.78 -3.58 18.55
N ALA A 28 -14.02 -4.63 18.24
CA ALA A 28 -12.74 -4.93 18.89
C ALA A 28 -11.68 -3.81 18.74
N GLY A 29 -11.76 -3.01 17.67
CA GLY A 29 -10.88 -1.84 17.48
C GLY A 29 -11.19 -0.66 18.41
N GLY A 30 -12.33 -0.67 19.11
CA GLY A 30 -12.74 0.37 20.05
C GLY A 30 -12.11 0.25 21.43
N ARG A 31 -11.95 1.38 22.14
CA ARG A 31 -11.46 1.43 23.53
C ARG A 31 -12.54 1.15 24.58
N SER A 32 -13.78 0.87 24.17
CA SER A 32 -14.92 0.64 25.07
C SER A 32 -14.78 -0.70 25.83
N PRO A 33 -15.48 -0.88 26.96
CA PRO A 33 -15.53 -2.17 27.66
C PRO A 33 -15.99 -3.31 26.76
N GLU A 34 -16.96 -3.04 25.89
CA GLU A 34 -17.43 -3.99 24.88
C GLU A 34 -16.33 -4.33 23.87
N GLY A 35 -15.62 -3.33 23.35
CA GLY A 35 -14.49 -3.53 22.45
C GLY A 35 -13.41 -4.43 23.06
N LYS A 36 -13.08 -4.21 24.34
CA LYS A 36 -12.14 -5.07 25.06
C LYS A 36 -12.61 -6.53 25.15
N ARG A 37 -13.89 -6.78 25.49
CA ARG A 37 -14.46 -8.14 25.54
C ARG A 37 -14.45 -8.81 24.17
N VAL A 38 -14.74 -8.06 23.10
CA VAL A 38 -14.71 -8.62 21.74
C VAL A 38 -13.28 -8.93 21.31
N ALA A 39 -12.33 -8.04 21.59
CA ALA A 39 -10.90 -8.29 21.32
C ALA A 39 -10.36 -9.52 22.06
N GLU A 40 -10.81 -9.73 23.30
CA GLU A 40 -10.51 -10.93 24.09
C GLU A 40 -11.10 -12.19 23.47
N ARG A 41 -12.39 -12.20 23.10
CA ARG A 41 -13.02 -13.34 22.40
C ARG A 41 -12.38 -13.66 21.05
N LEU A 42 -11.84 -12.66 20.36
CA LEU A 42 -11.10 -12.84 19.11
C LEU A 42 -9.65 -13.31 19.35
N GLY A 43 -9.23 -13.47 20.60
CA GLY A 43 -7.89 -13.94 20.96
C GLY A 43 -6.79 -12.92 20.67
N PHE A 44 -7.08 -11.63 20.53
CA PHE A 44 -6.04 -10.65 20.18
C PHE A 44 -4.99 -10.48 21.28
N TYR A 45 -5.39 -10.56 22.55
CA TYR A 45 -4.43 -10.52 23.65
C TYR A 45 -3.54 -11.76 23.70
N ASP A 46 -4.09 -12.92 23.31
CA ASP A 46 -3.33 -14.16 23.20
C ASP A 46 -2.39 -14.12 22.00
N LEU A 47 -2.83 -13.52 20.88
CA LEU A 47 -2.00 -13.31 19.70
C LEU A 47 -0.77 -12.46 20.00
N VAL A 48 -0.90 -11.42 20.84
CA VAL A 48 0.23 -10.58 21.27
C VAL A 48 1.23 -11.36 22.13
N LYS A 49 0.77 -12.41 22.83
CA LYS A 49 1.61 -13.31 23.65
C LYS A 49 2.08 -14.54 22.87
N ALA A 50 1.51 -14.81 21.70
CA ALA A 50 1.81 -15.99 20.91
C ALA A 50 3.26 -15.94 20.43
N ARG A 51 3.96 -17.08 20.56
CA ARG A 51 5.30 -17.24 20.01
C ARG A 51 5.23 -17.07 18.50
N SER A 52 6.08 -16.21 17.93
CA SER A 52 6.22 -16.09 16.48
C SER A 52 6.55 -17.46 15.89
N LEU A 53 5.69 -17.96 15.00
CA LEU A 53 5.90 -19.23 14.30
C LEU A 53 6.98 -19.13 13.22
N ALA A 54 7.35 -17.92 12.81
CA ALA A 54 8.54 -17.70 12.01
C ALA A 54 9.75 -17.85 12.93
N PRO A 55 10.65 -18.84 12.69
CA PRO A 55 11.87 -18.96 13.46
C PRO A 55 12.68 -17.68 13.30
N LEU A 56 13.23 -17.18 14.41
CA LEU A 56 14.17 -16.08 14.36
C LEU A 56 15.48 -16.59 13.75
N PRO A 57 16.18 -15.77 12.95
CA PRO A 57 17.52 -16.10 12.50
C PRO A 57 18.47 -16.32 13.68
N ASP A 58 19.49 -17.15 13.44
CA ASP A 58 20.59 -17.32 14.37
C ASP A 58 21.25 -15.95 14.65
N GLY A 59 21.51 -15.65 15.93
CA GLY A 59 22.07 -14.38 16.38
C GLY A 59 21.06 -13.30 16.80
N VAL A 60 19.75 -13.52 16.60
CA VAL A 60 18.72 -12.60 17.13
C VAL A 60 18.44 -12.90 18.60
N THR A 61 18.96 -12.07 19.50
CA THR A 61 18.82 -12.21 20.96
C THR A 61 17.55 -11.55 21.52
N ASP A 62 17.03 -10.50 20.87
CA ASP A 62 15.79 -9.81 21.25
C ASP A 62 14.78 -9.74 20.10
N ALA A 63 13.92 -10.77 20.03
CA ALA A 63 12.83 -10.89 19.07
C ALA A 63 11.88 -9.67 19.09
N ARG A 64 11.65 -9.07 20.26
CA ARG A 64 10.69 -7.98 20.42
C ARG A 64 11.19 -6.67 19.84
N ARG A 65 12.49 -6.54 19.59
CA ARG A 65 13.09 -5.38 18.91
C ARG A 65 13.36 -5.65 17.43
N HIS A 66 13.85 -6.84 17.12
CA HIS A 66 14.20 -7.24 15.75
C HIS A 66 12.97 -7.37 14.84
N SER A 67 11.98 -8.19 15.25
CA SER A 67 10.85 -8.53 14.40
C SER A 67 9.96 -7.34 14.03
N PRO A 68 9.65 -6.38 14.91
CA PRO A 68 8.86 -5.21 14.51
C PRO A 68 9.58 -4.30 13.50
N THR A 69 10.89 -4.13 13.65
CA THR A 69 11.71 -3.31 12.74
C THR A 69 11.75 -3.96 11.36
N VAL A 70 12.11 -5.24 11.29
CA VAL A 70 12.13 -6.02 10.04
C VAL A 70 10.75 -6.05 9.38
N GLY A 71 9.68 -6.26 10.14
CA GLY A 71 8.32 -6.29 9.60
C GLY A 71 7.88 -4.96 9.00
N MET A 72 8.22 -3.84 9.66
CA MET A 72 7.92 -2.50 9.14
C MET A 72 8.78 -2.13 7.92
N ALA A 73 10.07 -2.49 7.95
CA ALA A 73 10.97 -2.29 6.82
C ALA A 73 10.50 -3.10 5.60
N PHE A 74 10.10 -4.36 5.81
CA PHE A 74 9.52 -5.18 4.74
C PHE A 74 8.20 -4.63 4.18
N ASP A 75 7.33 -4.05 5.03
CA ASP A 75 6.12 -3.37 4.55
C ASP A 75 6.45 -2.15 3.67
N ILE A 76 7.40 -1.31 4.10
CA ILE A 76 7.90 -0.18 3.31
C ILE A 76 8.50 -0.68 1.99
N ARG A 77 9.35 -1.71 2.05
CA ARG A 77 9.98 -2.32 0.88
C ARG A 77 8.96 -2.91 -0.09
N THR A 78 7.92 -3.55 0.43
CA THR A 78 6.80 -4.04 -0.38
C THR A 78 6.11 -2.89 -1.10
N ARG A 79 5.87 -1.75 -0.42
CA ARG A 79 5.31 -0.55 -1.07
C ARG A 79 6.23 -0.01 -2.18
N MET A 80 7.55 -0.06 -2.00
CA MET A 80 8.52 0.30 -3.05
C MET A 80 8.41 -0.64 -4.26
N MET A 81 8.40 -1.97 -4.05
CA MET A 81 8.24 -2.96 -5.12
C MET A 81 6.94 -2.82 -5.91
N LEU A 82 5.88 -2.35 -5.24
CA LEU A 82 4.59 -2.06 -5.87
C LEU A 82 4.56 -0.72 -6.62
N GLY A 83 5.63 0.09 -6.53
CA GLY A 83 5.70 1.45 -7.08
C GLY A 83 4.72 2.41 -6.39
N LYS A 84 4.46 2.21 -5.10
CA LYS A 84 3.46 2.95 -4.30
C LYS A 84 4.05 3.61 -3.05
N PHE A 85 5.37 3.65 -2.93
CA PHE A 85 6.04 4.34 -1.84
C PHE A 85 6.54 5.72 -2.29
N GLU A 86 6.03 6.76 -1.64
CA GLU A 86 6.49 8.15 -1.80
C GLU A 86 7.10 8.59 -0.47
N PRO A 87 8.45 8.68 -0.34
CA PRO A 87 9.13 8.98 0.92
C PRO A 87 8.57 10.24 1.61
N ARG A 88 8.41 11.34 0.87
CA ARG A 88 7.92 12.63 1.39
C ARG A 88 6.44 12.63 1.81
N ARG A 89 5.66 11.61 1.44
CA ARG A 89 4.25 11.45 1.84
C ARG A 89 4.03 10.22 2.72
N SER A 90 5.07 9.81 3.43
CA SER A 90 5.08 8.64 4.30
C SER A 90 4.97 9.02 5.78
N ALA A 91 4.76 8.02 6.64
CA ALA A 91 4.86 8.22 8.09
C ALA A 91 6.32 8.41 8.55
N SER A 92 7.29 7.98 7.75
CA SER A 92 8.71 8.25 7.97
C SER A 92 9.01 9.75 7.87
N ALA A 93 8.48 10.44 6.85
CA ALA A 93 8.60 11.90 6.73
C ALA A 93 7.95 12.62 7.92
N MET A 94 6.73 12.20 8.32
CA MET A 94 6.09 12.74 9.53
C MET A 94 6.92 12.49 10.79
N GLY A 95 7.67 11.40 10.85
CA GLY A 95 8.59 11.10 11.95
C GLY A 95 9.75 12.06 12.03
N MET A 96 10.32 12.45 10.89
CA MET A 96 11.33 13.51 10.81
C MET A 96 10.77 14.85 11.24
N ASP A 97 9.60 15.25 10.72
CA ASP A 97 8.98 16.52 11.08
C ASP A 97 8.69 16.60 12.59
N VAL A 98 8.11 15.53 13.16
CA VAL A 98 7.83 15.43 14.60
C VAL A 98 9.12 15.47 15.42
N PHE A 99 10.15 14.74 14.99
CA PHE A 99 11.41 14.72 15.71
C PHE A 99 12.05 16.11 15.71
N ASN A 100 12.23 16.72 14.55
CA ASN A 100 12.92 17.99 14.37
C ASN A 100 12.24 19.13 15.12
N HIS A 101 10.90 19.18 15.12
CA HIS A 101 10.17 20.29 15.72
C HIS A 101 9.81 20.10 17.20
N LEU A 102 9.68 18.84 17.67
CA LEU A 102 9.21 18.58 19.04
C LEU A 102 10.26 17.93 19.93
N LEU A 103 11.03 16.96 19.41
CA LEU A 103 11.93 16.16 20.24
C LEU A 103 13.36 16.70 20.23
N ALA A 104 13.89 17.07 19.07
CA ALA A 104 15.25 17.58 18.92
C ALA A 104 15.56 18.78 19.85
N PRO A 105 14.67 19.79 20.00
CA PRO A 105 14.95 20.93 20.88
C PRO A 105 14.99 20.58 22.38
N LEU A 106 14.43 19.44 22.76
CA LEU A 106 14.31 19.01 24.16
C LEU A 106 15.40 18.03 24.59
N LEU A 107 16.23 17.58 23.65
CA LEU A 107 17.23 16.54 23.89
C LEU A 107 18.64 17.15 23.81
N PRO A 108 19.55 16.81 24.75
CA PRO A 108 20.92 17.34 24.75
C PRO A 108 21.69 17.10 23.44
N ASN A 109 21.43 15.97 22.77
CA ASN A 109 22.02 15.61 21.47
C ASN A 109 21.00 15.64 20.33
N GLY A 110 19.88 16.35 20.52
CA GLY A 110 18.74 16.28 19.61
C GLY A 110 19.01 16.86 18.23
N GLN A 111 19.75 17.97 18.15
CA GLN A 111 20.10 18.59 16.88
C GLN A 111 21.01 17.69 16.05
N HIS A 112 22.04 17.12 16.67
CA HIS A 112 22.92 16.16 16.00
C HIS A 112 22.15 14.95 15.45
N ILE A 113 21.27 14.34 16.25
CA ILE A 113 20.42 13.23 15.80
C ILE A 113 19.52 13.66 14.63
N SER A 114 18.98 14.89 14.67
CA SER A 114 18.16 15.46 13.60
C SER A 114 18.96 15.57 12.30
N ASP A 115 20.20 16.04 12.38
CA ASP A 115 21.06 16.23 11.23
C ASP A 115 21.44 14.89 10.60
N VAL A 116 22.01 13.95 11.37
CA VAL A 116 22.45 12.64 10.82
C VAL A 116 21.28 11.80 10.32
N LEU A 117 20.14 11.82 11.00
CA LEU A 117 18.95 11.09 10.54
C LEU A 117 18.27 11.79 9.36
N GLY A 118 18.34 13.12 9.29
CA GLY A 118 17.87 13.91 8.16
C GLY A 118 18.66 13.61 6.89
N ASP A 119 19.98 13.59 6.98
CA ASP A 119 20.86 13.22 5.89
C ASP A 119 20.64 11.77 5.46
N ALA A 120 20.51 10.85 6.42
CA ALA A 120 20.17 9.46 6.13
C ALA A 120 18.82 9.30 5.44
N PHE A 121 17.80 10.10 5.83
CA PHE A 121 16.49 10.09 5.17
C PHE A 121 16.57 10.57 3.72
N LEU A 122 17.33 11.63 3.44
CA LEU A 122 17.54 12.14 2.09
C LEU A 122 18.28 11.13 1.22
N GLU A 123 19.30 10.48 1.79
CA GLU A 123 20.01 9.40 1.11
C GLU A 123 19.09 8.20 0.85
N ALA A 124 18.26 7.81 1.82
CA ALA A 124 17.28 6.74 1.64
C ALA A 124 16.25 7.08 0.53
N GLU A 125 15.86 8.35 0.41
CA GLU A 125 15.02 8.83 -0.69
C GLU A 125 15.72 8.67 -2.05
N ARG A 126 17.02 8.99 -2.14
CA ARG A 126 17.83 8.78 -3.34
C ARG A 126 17.93 7.30 -3.69
N LEU A 127 18.28 6.45 -2.72
CA LEU A 127 18.39 4.99 -2.88
C LEU A 127 17.07 4.34 -3.28
N THR A 128 15.93 4.89 -2.84
CA THR A 128 14.60 4.40 -3.27
C THR A 128 14.37 4.58 -4.78
N ARG A 129 14.92 5.65 -5.36
CA ARG A 129 14.71 6.00 -6.76
C ARG A 129 15.78 5.38 -7.68
N ASP A 130 17.03 5.47 -7.25
CA ASP A 130 18.20 5.22 -8.10
C ASP A 130 18.97 3.95 -7.69
N GLY A 131 18.71 3.42 -6.48
CA GLY A 131 19.43 2.30 -5.91
C GLY A 131 18.92 0.93 -6.36
N ASP A 132 19.78 -0.07 -6.17
CA ASP A 132 19.47 -1.46 -6.44
C ASP A 132 18.57 -2.09 -5.35
N ASP A 133 18.39 -3.40 -5.41
CA ASP A 133 17.54 -4.12 -4.47
C ASP A 133 18.06 -4.07 -3.03
N VAL A 134 19.38 -4.05 -2.83
CA VAL A 134 20.06 -3.98 -1.52
C VAL A 134 19.99 -2.56 -0.98
N ASP A 135 20.27 -1.56 -1.82
CA ASP A 135 20.12 -0.14 -1.50
C ASP A 135 18.71 0.18 -0.99
N GLN A 136 17.69 -0.39 -1.63
CA GLN A 136 16.30 -0.23 -1.22
C GLN A 136 15.97 -0.97 0.08
N ASP A 137 16.65 -2.08 0.37
CA ASP A 137 16.52 -2.79 1.63
C ASP A 137 17.10 -1.92 2.78
N TYR A 138 18.27 -1.30 2.58
CA TYR A 138 18.85 -0.30 3.49
C TYR A 138 17.93 0.90 3.69
N ALA A 139 17.45 1.52 2.60
CA ALA A 139 16.54 2.66 2.66
C ALA A 139 15.27 2.34 3.47
N SER A 140 14.73 1.12 3.32
CA SER A 140 13.53 0.69 4.05
C SER A 140 13.72 0.63 5.57
N ILE A 141 14.94 0.32 6.05
CA ILE A 141 15.29 0.32 7.47
C ILE A 141 15.38 1.76 7.98
N VAL A 142 16.05 2.66 7.25
CA VAL A 142 16.14 4.08 7.64
C VAL A 142 14.74 4.70 7.73
N PHE A 143 13.86 4.44 6.76
CA PHE A 143 12.48 4.90 6.82
C PHE A 143 11.70 4.31 8.01
N THR A 144 12.01 3.07 8.40
CA THR A 144 11.42 2.43 9.58
C THR A 144 11.87 3.11 10.88
N TRP A 145 13.13 3.51 10.97
CA TRP A 145 13.64 4.27 12.12
C TRP A 145 12.94 5.63 12.24
N CYS A 146 12.79 6.34 11.13
CA CYS A 146 12.04 7.60 11.09
C CYS A 146 10.56 7.38 11.50
N GLU A 147 9.88 6.36 10.95
CA GLU A 147 8.49 6.04 11.31
C GLU A 147 8.36 5.61 12.79
N SER A 148 9.41 5.02 13.36
CA SER A 148 9.46 4.68 14.79
C SER A 148 9.46 5.91 15.68
N LEU A 149 10.10 7.01 15.25
CA LEU A 149 10.02 8.31 15.95
C LEU A 149 8.59 8.85 15.95
N TYR A 150 7.88 8.74 14.82
CA TYR A 150 6.46 9.12 14.75
C TYR A 150 5.58 8.28 15.70
N ARG A 151 5.81 6.97 15.75
CA ARG A 151 4.94 6.03 16.50
C ARG A 151 5.25 5.96 18.00
N ALA A 152 6.52 6.03 18.37
CA ALA A 152 6.99 5.80 19.73
C ALA A 152 7.61 7.05 20.38
N GLY A 153 7.89 8.11 19.61
CA GLY A 153 8.43 9.37 20.10
C GLY A 153 9.68 9.19 20.95
N GLY A 154 9.72 9.83 22.12
CA GLY A 154 10.85 9.73 23.05
C GLY A 154 11.19 8.31 23.51
N ARG A 155 10.29 7.32 23.41
CA ARG A 155 10.65 5.92 23.69
C ARG A 155 11.59 5.34 22.64
N ALA A 156 11.47 5.73 21.36
CA ALA A 156 12.40 5.30 20.33
C ALA A 156 13.80 5.89 20.55
N ILE A 157 13.87 7.13 21.03
CA ILE A 157 15.14 7.78 21.38
C ILE A 157 15.82 7.14 22.59
N ARG A 158 15.07 6.75 23.61
CA ARG A 158 15.62 6.03 24.79
C ARG A 158 15.88 4.54 24.52
N SER A 159 16.05 4.15 23.25
CA SER A 159 16.29 2.76 22.86
C SER A 159 17.64 2.63 22.16
N SER A 160 18.00 1.40 21.79
CA SER A 160 19.19 1.11 21.00
C SER A 160 19.23 1.85 19.65
N LEU A 161 18.08 2.31 19.13
CA LEU A 161 18.06 3.19 17.96
C LEU A 161 18.66 4.56 18.30
N GLY A 162 18.20 5.21 19.38
CA GLY A 162 18.73 6.52 19.75
C GLY A 162 20.19 6.47 20.18
N GLU A 163 20.64 5.36 20.78
CA GLU A 163 22.07 5.13 21.05
C GLU A 163 22.90 5.10 19.76
N ARG A 164 22.45 4.34 18.73
CA ARG A 164 23.11 4.30 17.41
C ARG A 164 23.15 5.67 16.75
N LEU A 165 22.02 6.37 16.72
CA LEU A 165 21.93 7.71 16.12
C LEU A 165 22.73 8.76 16.89
N SER A 166 22.91 8.59 18.20
CA SER A 166 23.75 9.50 19.01
C SER A 166 25.24 9.26 18.80
N ALA A 167 25.62 8.04 18.40
CA ALA A 167 27.02 7.65 18.20
C ALA A 167 27.50 7.87 16.76
N ALA A 168 26.60 7.85 15.78
CA ALA A 168 26.92 8.03 14.38
C ALA A 168 27.34 9.47 14.08
N ARG A 169 28.53 9.66 13.51
CA ARG A 169 29.07 11.00 13.20
C ARG A 169 28.57 11.57 11.87
N ASN A 170 28.14 10.70 10.97
CA ASN A 170 27.73 11.03 9.61
C ASN A 170 26.75 9.99 9.07
N VAL A 171 26.27 10.21 7.85
CA VAL A 171 25.33 9.32 7.17
C VAL A 171 25.88 7.90 6.99
N ASP A 172 27.14 7.75 6.60
CA ASP A 172 27.75 6.43 6.37
C ASP A 172 27.72 5.58 7.65
N GLU A 173 28.07 6.18 8.79
CA GLU A 173 28.01 5.51 10.09
C GLU A 173 26.58 5.14 10.52
N VAL A 174 25.56 5.90 10.08
CA VAL A 174 24.15 5.52 10.29
C VAL A 174 23.84 4.23 9.53
N TYR A 175 24.27 4.11 8.26
CA TYR A 175 24.06 2.92 7.45
C TYR A 175 24.90 1.73 7.93
N ASP A 176 26.16 1.95 8.30
CA ASP A 176 27.04 0.91 8.88
C ASP A 176 26.50 0.37 10.22
N SER A 177 25.73 1.17 10.95
CA SER A 177 25.08 0.75 12.19
C SER A 177 23.90 -0.21 11.97
N ILE A 178 23.45 -0.42 10.73
CA ILE A 178 22.33 -1.33 10.42
C ILE A 178 22.80 -2.78 10.60
N PRO A 179 22.14 -3.58 11.48
CA PRO A 179 22.53 -4.97 11.68
C PRO A 179 22.40 -5.78 10.38
N PRO A 180 23.45 -6.52 9.93
CA PRO A 180 23.40 -7.32 8.72
C PRO A 180 22.24 -8.33 8.69
N LEU A 181 21.92 -8.93 9.85
CA LEU A 181 20.79 -9.86 9.98
C LEU A 181 19.44 -9.24 9.62
N MET A 182 19.24 -7.92 9.82
CA MET A 182 17.99 -7.27 9.39
C MET A 182 17.89 -7.21 7.86
N LEU A 183 19.00 -6.95 7.18
CA LEU A 183 19.06 -6.91 5.72
C LEU A 183 18.81 -8.31 5.13
N GLU A 184 19.44 -9.34 5.70
CA GLU A 184 19.21 -10.72 5.30
C GLU A 184 17.73 -11.12 5.44
N ASP A 185 17.08 -10.74 6.53
CA ASP A 185 15.67 -11.04 6.74
C ASP A 185 14.76 -10.33 5.75
N ILE A 186 15.01 -9.04 5.48
CA ILE A 186 14.23 -8.29 4.49
C ILE A 186 14.40 -8.93 3.11
N ALA A 187 15.63 -9.29 2.74
CA ALA A 187 15.91 -9.98 1.48
C ALA A 187 15.18 -11.33 1.39
N ARG A 188 15.22 -12.15 2.45
CA ARG A 188 14.49 -13.43 2.51
C ARG A 188 12.98 -13.24 2.39
N LEU A 189 12.42 -12.29 3.13
CA LEU A 189 10.99 -11.95 3.05
C LEU A 189 10.61 -11.51 1.64
N ARG A 190 11.45 -10.69 0.99
CA ARG A 190 11.26 -10.24 -0.39
C ARG A 190 11.27 -11.39 -1.38
N ILE A 191 12.21 -12.32 -1.25
CA ILE A 191 12.31 -13.53 -2.09
C ILE A 191 11.07 -14.40 -1.93
N VAL A 192 10.71 -14.76 -0.69
CA VAL A 192 9.58 -15.66 -0.40
C VAL A 192 8.25 -15.06 -0.87
N ASN A 193 8.08 -13.74 -0.76
CA ASN A 193 6.84 -13.06 -1.12
C ASN A 193 6.81 -12.54 -2.57
N GLN A 194 7.87 -12.74 -3.37
CA GLN A 194 7.99 -12.14 -4.70
C GLN A 194 6.79 -12.46 -5.62
N ARG A 195 6.32 -13.71 -5.61
CA ARG A 195 5.16 -14.14 -6.41
C ARG A 195 3.88 -13.41 -5.99
N GLN A 196 3.67 -13.26 -4.68
CA GLN A 196 2.51 -12.57 -4.14
C GLN A 196 2.52 -11.08 -4.46
N ILE A 197 3.68 -10.43 -4.32
CA ILE A 197 3.85 -9.00 -4.63
C ILE A 197 3.62 -8.74 -6.12
N LYS A 198 4.19 -9.56 -7.01
CA LYS A 198 3.93 -9.49 -8.47
C LYS A 198 2.43 -9.62 -8.79
N HIS A 199 1.75 -10.55 -8.13
CA HIS A 199 0.30 -10.74 -8.29
C HIS A 199 -0.50 -9.52 -7.81
N TRP A 200 -0.15 -8.92 -6.68
CA TRP A 200 -0.76 -7.68 -6.20
C TRP A 200 -0.54 -6.52 -7.16
N HIS A 201 0.68 -6.36 -7.67
CA HIS A 201 1.01 -5.32 -8.66
C HIS A 201 0.14 -5.41 -9.91
N LEU A 202 0.01 -6.62 -10.47
CA LEU A 202 -0.86 -6.89 -11.62
C LEU A 202 -2.33 -6.55 -11.31
N ARG A 203 -2.84 -6.97 -10.15
CA ARG A 203 -4.21 -6.66 -9.75
C ARG A 203 -4.46 -5.16 -9.60
N MET A 204 -3.49 -4.40 -9.10
CA MET A 204 -3.61 -2.94 -8.99
C MET A 204 -3.60 -2.26 -10.36
N ARG A 205 -2.79 -2.73 -11.32
CA ARG A 205 -2.75 -2.18 -12.69
C ARG A 205 -4.01 -2.45 -13.50
N HIS A 206 -4.60 -3.65 -13.36
CA HIS A 206 -5.77 -4.03 -14.15
C HIS A 206 -7.12 -3.59 -13.56
N GLY A 207 -7.09 -2.92 -12.40
CA GLY A 207 -8.27 -2.72 -11.57
C GLY A 207 -8.73 -4.07 -11.01
N ALA A 208 -9.12 -4.10 -9.74
CA ALA A 208 -9.78 -5.27 -9.20
C ALA A 208 -11.08 -5.46 -9.98
N LEU A 209 -11.12 -6.34 -10.98
CA LEU A 209 -12.37 -7.02 -11.34
C LEU A 209 -12.85 -7.63 -10.02
N PRO A 210 -13.93 -7.10 -9.41
CA PRO A 210 -14.36 -7.62 -8.13
C PRO A 210 -14.55 -9.12 -8.30
N ILE A 211 -14.11 -9.91 -7.34
CA ILE A 211 -14.39 -11.35 -7.32
C ILE A 211 -15.92 -11.58 -7.52
N LEU A 212 -16.73 -10.61 -7.10
CA LEU A 212 -18.17 -10.51 -7.41
C LEU A 212 -18.48 -10.39 -8.91
N LEU A 213 -17.80 -9.54 -9.68
CA LEU A 213 -18.04 -9.37 -11.12
C LEU A 213 -17.62 -10.62 -11.89
N ARG A 214 -16.53 -11.29 -11.48
CA ARG A 214 -16.11 -12.58 -12.06
C ARG A 214 -17.12 -13.70 -11.74
N ARG A 215 -17.72 -13.71 -10.54
CA ARG A 215 -18.83 -14.61 -10.16
C ARG A 215 -20.16 -14.26 -10.85
N LEU A 216 -20.46 -12.98 -11.07
CA LEU A 216 -21.67 -12.53 -11.76
C LEU A 216 -21.59 -12.80 -13.27
N LEU A 217 -20.42 -12.60 -13.88
CA LEU A 217 -20.17 -12.90 -15.29
C LEU A 217 -20.16 -14.41 -15.55
N SER A 218 -19.63 -15.23 -14.62
CA SER A 218 -19.71 -16.69 -14.72
C SER A 218 -21.15 -17.21 -14.50
N ARG A 219 -21.94 -16.61 -13.61
CA ARG A 219 -23.38 -16.90 -13.45
C ARG A 219 -24.20 -16.49 -14.68
N ARG A 220 -23.93 -15.32 -15.29
CA ARG A 220 -24.59 -14.89 -16.54
C ARG A 220 -24.25 -15.79 -17.72
N ARG A 221 -23.02 -16.27 -17.85
CA ARG A 221 -22.64 -17.26 -18.88
C ARG A 221 -23.35 -18.61 -18.67
N ARG A 222 -23.45 -19.10 -17.43
CA ARG A 222 -24.21 -20.34 -17.14
C ARG A 222 -25.70 -20.22 -17.43
N ARG A 223 -26.36 -19.08 -17.11
CA ARG A 223 -27.78 -18.87 -17.44
C ARG A 223 -28.06 -18.81 -18.95
N ARG A 224 -27.14 -18.26 -19.76
CA ARG A 224 -27.28 -18.27 -21.24
C ARG A 224 -27.11 -19.65 -21.86
N LEU A 225 -26.33 -20.53 -21.24
CA LEU A 225 -26.19 -21.92 -21.67
C LEU A 225 -27.43 -22.77 -21.35
N VAL A 226 -28.04 -22.57 -20.18
CA VAL A 226 -29.28 -23.28 -19.79
C VAL A 226 -30.47 -22.84 -20.66
N HIS A 227 -30.56 -21.56 -21.04
CA HIS A 227 -31.63 -21.09 -21.94
C HIS A 227 -31.51 -21.55 -23.41
N ARG A 228 -30.36 -22.09 -23.82
CA ARG A 228 -30.19 -22.66 -25.17
C ARG A 228 -30.45 -24.17 -25.23
N GLN A 229 -30.68 -24.84 -24.10
CA GLN A 229 -30.83 -26.31 -24.03
C GLN A 229 -32.26 -26.81 -23.76
N HIS A 230 -33.28 -25.95 -23.85
CA HIS A 230 -34.68 -26.41 -23.83
C HIS A 230 -35.38 -26.12 -25.17
N PRO A 231 -35.39 -27.07 -26.13
CA PRO A 231 -36.42 -27.14 -27.14
C PRO A 231 -37.67 -27.83 -26.56
N LEU A 232 -38.77 -27.08 -26.57
CA LEU A 232 -40.17 -27.49 -26.76
C LEU A 232 -40.54 -28.93 -26.38
N ARG A 233 -41.22 -29.07 -25.24
CA ARG A 233 -42.22 -30.14 -25.02
C ARG A 233 -43.56 -29.44 -24.76
N LEU A 234 -44.41 -29.37 -25.78
CA LEU A 234 -45.83 -29.08 -25.60
C LEU A 234 -46.61 -30.25 -26.17
N GLN A 235 -47.29 -30.94 -25.25
CA GLN A 235 -48.27 -32.00 -25.49
C GLN A 235 -49.41 -31.48 -26.35
N GLY A 236 -49.89 -32.36 -27.23
CA GLY A 236 -51.12 -32.14 -27.99
C GLY A 236 -52.36 -32.23 -27.12
N GLN A 237 -53.33 -31.39 -27.44
CA GLN A 237 -54.76 -31.66 -27.30
C GLN A 237 -55.42 -31.10 -28.56
N GLY A 238 -56.16 -31.96 -29.27
CA GLY A 238 -56.88 -31.62 -30.48
C GLY A 238 -58.32 -31.21 -30.20
N HIS A 239 -58.81 -30.34 -31.11
CA HIS A 239 -60.16 -30.29 -31.68
C HIS A 239 -61.32 -29.77 -30.78
N HIS A 240 -62.28 -28.93 -31.22
CA HIS A 240 -62.85 -28.66 -32.55
C HIS A 240 -63.69 -27.34 -32.57
N HIS A 241 -63.86 -26.76 -33.78
CA HIS A 241 -64.95 -25.89 -34.32
C HIS A 241 -65.04 -24.39 -33.95
N SER A 242 -64.77 -23.47 -34.91
CA SER A 242 -65.68 -22.82 -35.92
C SER A 242 -66.37 -21.56 -35.35
N ALA A 243 -66.55 -20.39 -36.00
CA ALA A 243 -66.14 -19.79 -37.26
C ALA A 243 -66.60 -18.29 -37.28
N VAL A 244 -66.06 -17.49 -38.22
CA VAL A 244 -66.59 -16.26 -38.88
C VAL A 244 -66.59 -14.88 -38.17
N GLY A 245 -66.11 -13.86 -38.92
CA GLY A 245 -66.50 -12.43 -38.87
C GLY A 245 -65.32 -11.46 -38.66
N ALA A 246 -64.78 -10.80 -39.70
CA ALA A 246 -65.00 -9.36 -40.05
C ALA A 246 -64.49 -8.38 -38.96
N GLU A 247 -63.74 -7.30 -39.16
CA GLU A 247 -63.49 -6.41 -40.30
C GLU A 247 -62.31 -5.47 -39.92
N SER A 248 -61.90 -4.64 -40.89
CA SER A 248 -60.75 -3.73 -40.94
C SER A 248 -60.78 -2.52 -39.99
N LEU A 249 -59.61 -1.92 -39.67
CA LEU A 249 -59.20 -0.53 -40.03
C LEU A 249 -58.15 0.10 -39.09
N HIS A 250 -57.13 0.66 -39.74
CA HIS A 250 -56.45 1.94 -39.48
C HIS A 250 -55.54 2.24 -38.26
N ALA A 251 -54.35 2.73 -38.66
CA ALA A 251 -53.70 3.98 -38.25
C ALA A 251 -52.71 3.97 -37.05
N ALA A 252 -51.42 4.10 -37.42
CA ALA A 252 -50.38 4.86 -36.72
C ALA A 252 -50.75 6.38 -36.71
N PRO A 253 -50.01 7.36 -36.09
CA PRO A 253 -48.58 7.31 -35.75
C PRO A 253 -48.08 8.17 -34.56
N GLY A 254 -46.77 8.09 -34.29
CA GLY A 254 -45.94 9.28 -34.07
C GLY A 254 -45.52 9.60 -32.63
N LEU A 255 -44.21 9.77 -32.42
CA LEU A 255 -43.55 10.96 -31.84
C LEU A 255 -42.03 10.67 -31.62
N PRO A 256 -41.16 11.69 -31.51
CA PRO A 256 -39.97 11.81 -32.35
C PRO A 256 -38.62 11.81 -31.59
N HIS A 257 -37.54 11.64 -32.35
CA HIS A 257 -36.19 12.18 -32.09
C HIS A 257 -36.04 13.47 -32.92
N PRO A 258 -35.09 14.43 -32.69
CA PRO A 258 -33.66 14.16 -32.38
C PRO A 258 -32.84 15.33 -31.70
N ARG A 259 -31.49 15.17 -31.70
CA ARG A 259 -30.41 16.20 -31.74
C ARG A 259 -30.08 16.99 -30.46
N SER A 260 -28.88 17.53 -30.23
CA SER A 260 -27.46 17.21 -30.54
C SER A 260 -26.62 18.39 -30.00
N ARG A 261 -25.44 18.10 -29.44
CA ARG A 261 -24.22 18.96 -29.32
C ARG A 261 -24.31 20.35 -28.69
N GLN A 262 -23.44 20.59 -27.70
CA GLN A 262 -22.59 21.79 -27.66
C GLN A 262 -21.21 21.47 -27.04
N ARG A 263 -20.16 21.84 -27.76
CA ARG A 263 -18.76 22.01 -27.32
C ARG A 263 -18.51 23.51 -27.12
N LEU A 264 -17.49 23.85 -26.33
CA LEU A 264 -16.41 24.86 -26.56
C LEU A 264 -15.75 25.19 -25.16
N PRO A 265 -14.64 25.98 -25.05
CA PRO A 265 -13.25 25.59 -25.32
C PRO A 265 -12.19 26.19 -24.34
N GLY A 266 -10.89 26.00 -24.63
CA GLY A 266 -9.75 26.79 -24.11
C GLY A 266 -8.87 26.02 -23.11
N ARG A 267 -7.53 26.06 -23.11
CA ARG A 267 -6.59 27.15 -23.46
C ARG A 267 -5.15 26.59 -23.63
N ALA A 268 -4.31 27.37 -24.28
CA ALA A 268 -2.96 27.09 -24.81
C ALA A 268 -1.78 27.28 -23.83
N HIS A 269 -0.60 26.76 -24.23
CA HIS A 269 0.82 27.23 -24.04
C HIS A 269 1.76 26.00 -23.97
N ARG A 270 3.02 25.96 -24.44
CA ARG A 270 3.94 26.82 -25.23
C ARG A 270 5.14 25.91 -25.61
N HIS A 271 5.83 26.22 -26.69
CA HIS A 271 7.07 25.59 -27.16
C HIS A 271 8.25 25.72 -26.18
N LEU A 272 9.15 24.73 -26.16
CA LEU A 272 10.57 24.94 -25.83
C LEU A 272 11.46 24.18 -26.82
N VAL A 273 12.45 24.90 -27.32
CA VAL A 273 13.49 24.53 -28.27
C VAL A 273 14.62 23.82 -27.52
N THR A 274 15.16 22.74 -28.09
CA THR A 274 16.40 22.08 -27.62
C THR A 274 17.48 22.26 -28.68
N THR A 275 18.57 22.94 -28.33
CA THR A 275 19.81 22.96 -29.09
C THR A 275 20.87 22.16 -28.37
N THR A 276 21.47 21.26 -29.13
CA THR A 276 22.71 20.49 -28.93
C THR A 276 23.93 21.37 -28.69
N GLY A 277 24.93 20.84 -27.96
CA GLY A 277 26.24 21.46 -27.81
C GLY A 277 27.19 20.61 -26.97
N ASP A 278 28.10 19.94 -27.66
CA ASP A 278 29.05 18.92 -27.23
C ASP A 278 30.32 19.44 -26.51
N SER A 279 30.89 18.53 -25.72
CA SER A 279 32.32 18.16 -25.65
C SER A 279 33.35 18.91 -24.78
N GLN A 280 34.29 18.07 -24.31
CA GLN A 280 35.69 18.25 -23.87
C GLN A 280 35.88 18.43 -22.35
N ASN A 281 36.34 17.44 -21.56
CA ASN A 281 37.54 16.57 -21.59
C ASN A 281 38.81 17.24 -21.04
N LEU A 282 39.68 16.42 -20.39
CA LEU A 282 40.96 16.69 -19.67
C LEU A 282 40.79 16.99 -18.17
N GLY A 283 41.49 16.37 -17.21
CA GLY A 283 42.57 15.40 -17.24
C GLY A 283 43.33 15.43 -15.89
N HIS A 284 43.69 14.25 -15.38
CA HIS A 284 44.81 13.92 -14.48
C HIS A 284 45.24 14.78 -13.28
N ARG A 285 45.27 14.16 -12.09
CA ARG A 285 46.46 13.89 -11.22
C ARG A 285 46.00 13.19 -9.92
N ARG A 286 46.34 11.92 -9.68
CA ARG A 286 47.50 11.36 -8.94
C ARG A 286 47.56 11.69 -7.44
N ASP A 287 47.35 10.62 -6.65
CA ASP A 287 48.17 10.03 -5.59
C ASP A 287 48.64 10.83 -4.36
N SER A 288 48.66 10.08 -3.24
CA SER A 288 49.32 10.29 -1.92
C SER A 288 48.67 11.39 -1.04
N TRP A 289 48.14 11.12 0.16
CA TRP A 289 48.62 10.27 1.26
C TRP A 289 47.47 9.55 1.99
#